data_AF-A0A5J5AQH0-F1
#
_entry.id   AF-A0A5J5AQH0-F1
#
_cell.length_a   1.000
_cell.length_b   1.000
_cell.length_c   1.000
_cell.angle_alpha   90.00
_cell.angle_beta   90.00
_cell.angle_gamma   90.00
#
_symmetry.space_group_name_H-M   'P 1'
#
loop_
_entity.id
_entity.type
_entity.pdbx_description
1 polymer ?
#
loop_
_entity_poly.entity_id
_entity_poly.type
_entity_poly.pdbx_seq_one_letter_code
_entity_poly.pdbx_strand_id
1 'polypeptide(L)'
;MPEQAPGARRSLVPESLWLFFCETANSVKPDDPLDCSTFPSDSQPCAQCSMELTEVACLENNLRQFKLKQHQNHDKLASGKSIALNPLCRFYLLPSSWLSKWKNYITASGKNTSSEDPETLNSVIDLLKCEKGKL
;
A
#
# COMPACT_ATOMS: atom_id res chain seq x y z
N MET A 1 -13.70 -10.99 0.95
CA MET A 1 -14.64 -11.55 1.94
C MET A 1 -15.06 -10.42 2.89
N PRO A 2 -16.32 -9.94 2.89
CA PRO A 2 -16.78 -8.88 3.82
C PRO A 2 -16.40 -9.17 5.28
N GLU A 3 -16.47 -10.44 5.68
CA GLU A 3 -16.02 -11.05 6.93
C GLU A 3 -14.50 -10.97 7.24
N GLN A 4 -13.66 -10.59 6.27
CA GLN A 4 -12.23 -10.33 6.49
C GLN A 4 -11.91 -8.82 6.56
N ALA A 5 -12.91 -7.95 6.32
CA ALA A 5 -12.73 -6.52 6.55
C ALA A 5 -12.45 -6.27 8.04
N PRO A 6 -11.58 -5.29 8.38
CA PRO A 6 -11.36 -4.89 9.77
C PRO A 6 -12.69 -4.57 10.45
N GLY A 7 -13.09 -5.38 11.43
CA GLY A 7 -14.33 -5.23 12.19
C GLY A 7 -15.48 -6.16 11.81
N ALA A 8 -15.37 -6.93 10.72
CA ALA A 8 -16.37 -7.93 10.39
C ALA A 8 -16.25 -9.15 11.30
N ARG A 9 -17.35 -9.51 11.98
CA ARG A 9 -17.40 -10.62 12.94
C ARG A 9 -18.55 -11.54 12.58
N ARG A 10 -18.30 -12.85 12.54
CA ARG A 10 -19.35 -13.86 12.51
C ARG A 10 -19.90 -14.03 13.91
N SER A 11 -21.20 -13.82 14.08
CA SER A 11 -21.91 -14.11 15.32
C SER A 11 -22.67 -15.41 15.16
N LEU A 12 -22.51 -16.33 16.11
CA LEU A 12 -23.39 -17.49 16.19
C LEU A 12 -24.77 -16.99 16.63
N VAL A 13 -25.77 -17.25 15.81
CA VAL A 13 -27.16 -16.92 16.10
C VAL A 13 -27.96 -18.20 16.33
N PRO A 14 -28.86 -18.23 17.33
CA PRO A 14 -29.79 -19.34 17.49
C PRO A 14 -30.71 -19.47 16.25
N GLU A 15 -31.10 -20.71 15.94
CA GLU A 15 -31.97 -21.02 14.80
C GLU A 15 -33.28 -20.22 14.82
N SER A 16 -33.90 -20.05 15.99
CA SER A 16 -35.13 -19.27 16.13
C SER A 16 -34.98 -17.81 15.68
N LEU A 17 -33.81 -17.21 15.91
CA LEU A 17 -33.52 -15.84 15.49
C LEU A 17 -33.18 -15.78 13.99
N TRP A 18 -32.50 -16.80 13.48
CA TRP A 18 -32.23 -16.95 12.05
C TRP A 18 -33.52 -17.04 11.22
N LEU A 19 -34.47 -17.89 11.65
CA LEU A 19 -35.77 -18.04 11.00
C LEU A 19 -36.57 -16.74 10.97
N PHE A 20 -36.55 -15.98 12.07
CA PHE A 20 -37.16 -14.65 12.13
C PHE A 20 -36.57 -13.67 11.10
N PHE A 21 -35.25 -13.67 10.90
CA PHE A 21 -34.61 -12.85 9.88
C PHE A 21 -35.01 -13.28 8.47
N CYS A 22 -35.09 -14.59 8.20
CA CYS A 22 -35.49 -15.11 6.90
C CYS A 22 -36.94 -14.73 6.56
N GLU A 23 -37.86 -14.94 7.49
CA GLU A 23 -39.28 -14.57 7.31
C GLU A 23 -39.44 -13.07 7.05
N THR A 24 -38.70 -12.24 7.80
CA THR A 24 -38.69 -10.79 7.61
C THR A 24 -38.12 -10.40 6.24
N ALA A 25 -36.99 -10.98 5.83
CA ALA A 25 -36.36 -10.68 4.55
C ALA A 25 -37.22 -11.12 3.36
N ASN A 26 -37.82 -12.30 3.44
CA ASN A 26 -38.71 -12.85 2.42
C ASN A 26 -40.01 -12.04 2.29
N SER A 27 -40.49 -11.41 3.38
CA SER A 27 -41.63 -10.49 3.33
C SER A 27 -41.35 -9.21 2.51
N VAL A 28 -40.08 -8.80 2.43
CA VAL A 28 -39.63 -7.59 1.71
C VAL A 28 -39.32 -7.89 0.24
N LYS A 29 -38.97 -9.13 -0.10
CA LYS A 29 -38.59 -9.51 -1.46
C LYS A 29 -38.94 -10.99 -1.76
N PRO A 30 -40.22 -11.29 -2.06
CA PRO A 30 -40.71 -12.67 -2.16
C PRO A 30 -40.23 -13.43 -3.41
N ASP A 31 -39.72 -12.74 -4.44
CA ASP A 31 -39.35 -13.33 -5.73
C ASP A 31 -37.84 -13.60 -5.90
N ASP A 32 -37.05 -13.58 -4.82
CA ASP A 32 -35.62 -13.91 -4.92
C ASP A 32 -35.42 -15.43 -5.05
N PRO A 33 -34.93 -15.96 -6.19
CA PRO A 33 -34.72 -17.40 -6.37
C PRO A 33 -33.60 -17.95 -5.48
N LEU A 34 -32.78 -17.08 -4.90
CA LEU A 34 -31.83 -17.39 -3.84
C LEU A 34 -32.52 -17.11 -2.50
N ASP A 35 -33.42 -18.00 -2.08
CA ASP A 35 -33.97 -18.01 -0.71
C ASP A 35 -32.84 -17.78 0.29
N CYS A 36 -33.09 -17.06 1.39
CA CYS A 36 -32.11 -16.54 2.34
C CYS A 36 -31.05 -17.61 2.75
N SER A 37 -30.01 -17.75 1.92
CA SER A 37 -29.12 -18.91 2.03
C SER A 37 -28.10 -18.65 3.14
N THR A 38 -28.04 -19.57 4.09
CA THR A 38 -26.99 -19.57 5.09
C THR A 38 -25.71 -20.10 4.49
N PHE A 39 -24.58 -19.51 4.93
CA PHE A 39 -23.30 -20.18 4.82
C PHE A 39 -23.02 -20.91 6.13
N PRO A 40 -22.78 -22.24 6.11
CA PRO A 40 -22.25 -22.96 7.25
C PRO A 40 -21.01 -22.27 7.83
N SER A 41 -20.80 -22.38 9.14
CA SER A 41 -19.67 -21.73 9.83
C SER A 41 -18.30 -22.20 9.34
N ASP A 42 -18.24 -23.41 8.77
CA ASP A 42 -17.06 -24.05 8.19
C ASP A 42 -16.89 -23.80 6.68
N SER A 43 -17.76 -22.98 6.07
CA SER A 43 -17.69 -22.64 4.65
C SER A 43 -16.32 -22.10 4.27
N GLN A 44 -15.65 -22.81 3.35
CA GLN A 44 -14.40 -22.35 2.77
C GLN A 44 -14.66 -21.44 1.56
N PRO A 45 -13.76 -20.48 1.28
CA PRO A 45 -13.81 -19.72 0.03
C PRO A 45 -13.76 -20.67 -1.17
N CYS A 46 -14.51 -20.37 -2.23
CA CYS A 46 -14.36 -21.10 -3.48
C CYS A 46 -12.99 -20.82 -4.11
N ALA A 47 -12.57 -21.66 -5.06
CA ALA A 47 -11.26 -21.53 -5.72
C ALA A 47 -11.02 -20.13 -6.32
N GLN A 48 -12.06 -19.55 -6.95
CA GLN A 48 -11.97 -18.21 -7.53
C GLN A 48 -11.73 -17.14 -6.46
N CYS A 49 -12.54 -17.11 -5.39
CA CYS A 49 -12.35 -16.16 -4.29
C CYS A 49 -11.02 -16.38 -3.56
N SER A 50 -10.55 -17.63 -3.44
CA SER A 50 -9.26 -17.94 -2.83
C SER A 50 -8.08 -17.40 -3.65
N MET A 51 -8.13 -17.52 -4.98
CA MET A 51 -7.12 -16.94 -5.87
C MET A 51 -7.11 -15.41 -5.80
N GLU A 52 -8.26 -14.75 -5.89
CA GLU A 52 -8.38 -13.29 -5.80
C GLU A 52 -7.84 -12.76 -4.46
N LEU A 53 -8.19 -13.41 -3.34
CA LEU A 53 -7.66 -13.04 -2.02
C LEU A 53 -6.14 -13.20 -1.93
N THR A 54 -5.60 -14.25 -2.53
CA THR A 54 -4.15 -14.52 -2.55
C THR A 54 -3.41 -13.48 -3.41
N GLU A 55 -3.99 -13.11 -4.56
CA GLU A 55 -3.42 -12.08 -5.43
C GLU A 55 -3.38 -10.71 -4.74
N VAL A 56 -4.47 -10.31 -4.09
CA VAL A 56 -4.53 -9.07 -3.31
C VAL A 56 -3.49 -9.08 -2.19
N ALA A 57 -3.39 -10.17 -1.42
CA ALA A 57 -2.40 -10.31 -0.35
C ALA A 57 -0.96 -10.24 -0.88
N CYS A 58 -0.70 -10.82 -2.06
CA CYS A 58 0.60 -10.74 -2.72
C CYS A 58 0.95 -9.30 -3.13
N LEU A 59 0.00 -8.58 -3.75
CA LEU A 59 0.17 -7.18 -4.13
C LEU A 59 0.42 -6.28 -2.92
N GLU A 60 -0.36 -6.44 -1.84
CA GLU A 60 -0.19 -5.69 -0.60
C GLU A 60 1.17 -5.97 0.06
N ASN A 61 1.61 -7.23 0.08
CA ASN A 61 2.92 -7.60 0.60
C ASN A 61 4.06 -6.98 -0.24
N ASN A 62 3.96 -7.02 -1.56
CA ASN A 62 4.92 -6.37 -2.46
C ASN A 62 4.99 -4.85 -2.22
N LEU A 63 3.83 -4.20 -2.06
CA LEU A 63 3.76 -2.77 -1.74
C LEU A 63 4.42 -2.46 -0.39
N ARG A 64 4.17 -3.30 0.63
CA ARG A 64 4.79 -3.16 1.95
C ARG A 64 6.31 -3.31 1.88
N GLN A 65 6.81 -4.31 1.14
CA GLN A 65 8.25 -4.50 0.93
C GLN A 65 8.88 -3.33 0.17
N PHE A 66 8.21 -2.80 -0.85
CA PHE A 66 8.66 -1.62 -1.56
C PHE A 66 8.77 -0.40 -0.63
N LYS A 67 7.73 -0.11 0.14
CA LYS A 67 7.72 1.00 1.11
C LYS A 67 8.82 0.84 2.18
N LEU A 68 9.04 -0.38 2.68
CA LEU A 68 10.11 -0.67 3.63
C LEU A 68 11.49 -0.41 3.02
N LYS A 69 11.75 -0.89 1.80
CA LYS A 69 13.01 -0.65 1.08
C LYS A 69 13.21 0.84 0.81
N GLN A 70 12.15 1.56 0.48
CA GLN A 70 12.19 3.01 0.30
C GLN A 70 12.59 3.70 1.61
N HIS A 71 11.95 3.35 2.72
CA HIS A 71 12.26 3.88 4.05
C HIS A 71 13.71 3.61 4.46
N GLN A 72 14.19 2.36 4.31
CA GLN A 72 15.58 2.01 4.62
C GLN A 72 16.60 2.80 3.78
N ASN A 73 16.30 3.06 2.50
CA ASN A 73 17.16 3.88 1.64
C ASN A 73 17.13 5.35 2.05
N HIS A 74 15.96 5.87 2.43
CA HIS A 74 15.79 7.22 2.94
C HIS A 74 16.57 7.42 4.25
N ASP A 75 16.53 6.45 5.17
CA ASP A 75 17.30 6.49 6.42
C ASP A 75 18.82 6.49 6.19
N LYS A 76 19.30 5.68 5.24
CA LYS A 76 20.73 5.68 4.85
C LYS A 76 21.16 7.07 4.37
N LEU A 77 20.33 7.73 3.57
CA LEU A 77 20.62 9.07 3.04
C LEU A 77 20.49 10.17 4.11
N ALA A 78 19.50 10.08 5.00
CA ALA A 78 19.26 11.04 6.07
C ALA A 78 20.33 10.96 7.16
N SER A 79 20.83 9.77 7.49
CA SER A 79 21.79 9.56 8.58
C SER A 79 23.19 10.14 8.33
N GLY A 80 23.51 10.61 7.13
CA GLY A 80 24.79 11.24 6.80
C GLY A 80 26.03 10.37 7.01
N LYS A 81 25.84 9.06 7.27
CA LYS A 81 26.91 8.10 7.50
C LYS A 81 27.75 7.98 6.22
N SER A 82 29.07 8.04 6.35
CA SER A 82 29.96 7.85 5.21
C SER A 82 29.71 6.46 4.62
N ILE A 83 29.40 6.41 3.33
CA ILE A 83 29.24 5.15 2.61
C ILE A 83 30.65 4.64 2.33
N ALA A 84 30.97 3.42 2.78
CA ALA A 84 32.24 2.79 2.46
C ALA A 84 32.39 2.69 0.93
N LEU A 85 33.41 3.33 0.38
CA LEU A 85 33.67 3.31 -1.05
C LEU A 85 34.28 1.97 -1.42
N ASN A 86 33.59 1.21 -2.28
CA ASN A 86 34.09 -0.03 -2.84
C ASN A 86 34.48 0.22 -4.31
N PRO A 87 35.72 -0.11 -4.73
CA PRO A 87 36.18 0.08 -6.12
C PRO A 87 35.33 -0.62 -7.20
N LEU A 88 34.57 -1.65 -6.84
CA LEU A 88 33.68 -2.38 -7.75
C LEU A 88 32.28 -1.75 -7.88
N CYS A 89 31.99 -0.70 -7.10
CA CYS A 89 30.71 -0.02 -7.12
C CYS A 89 30.73 1.23 -8.02
N ARG A 90 29.59 1.50 -8.65
CA ARG A 90 29.37 2.77 -9.36
C ARG A 90 28.83 3.80 -8.37
N PHE A 91 29.41 4.99 -8.43
CA PHE A 91 28.98 6.14 -7.65
C PHE A 91 28.48 7.23 -8.59
N TYR A 92 27.47 7.97 -8.15
CA TYR A 92 26.86 9.05 -8.92
C TYR A 92 26.98 10.34 -8.12
N LEU A 93 27.28 11.44 -8.82
CA LEU A 93 27.28 12.77 -8.23
C LEU A 93 25.88 13.39 -8.37
N LEU A 94 25.44 14.05 -7.31
CA LEU A 94 24.18 14.77 -7.27
C LEU A 94 24.41 16.19 -6.76
N PRO A 95 23.66 17.19 -7.25
CA PRO A 95 23.70 18.53 -6.70
C PRO A 95 23.35 18.52 -5.21
N SER A 96 24.24 19.09 -4.38
CA SER A 96 24.09 19.10 -2.92
C SER A 96 22.85 19.88 -2.46
N SER A 97 22.52 20.97 -3.15
CA SER A 97 21.32 21.78 -2.90
C SER A 97 20.03 20.98 -3.08
N TRP A 98 19.93 20.20 -4.16
CA TRP A 98 18.80 19.32 -4.42
C TRP A 98 18.71 18.19 -3.40
N LEU A 99 19.84 17.56 -3.09
CA LEU A 99 19.88 16.48 -2.11
C LEU A 99 19.42 16.95 -0.72
N SER A 100 19.77 18.19 -0.32
CA SER A 100 19.29 18.79 0.92
C SER A 100 17.78 19.06 0.92
N LYS A 101 17.23 19.61 -0.17
CA LYS A 101 15.77 19.80 -0.33
C LYS A 101 15.03 18.46 -0.24
N TRP A 102 15.53 17.46 -0.94
CA TRP A 102 14.95 16.11 -0.94
C TRP A 102 15.02 15.45 0.43
N LYS A 103 16.15 15.57 1.15
CA LYS A 103 16.29 15.09 2.54
C LYS A 103 15.25 15.73 3.47
N ASN A 104 15.05 17.04 3.37
CA ASN A 104 14.06 17.74 4.19
C ASN A 104 12.65 17.23 3.89
N TYR A 105 12.30 17.08 2.62
CA TYR A 105 11.01 16.55 2.18
C TYR A 105 10.71 15.15 2.77
N ILE A 106 11.64 14.20 2.64
CA ILE A 106 11.44 12.83 3.16
C ILE A 106 11.33 12.80 4.69
N THR A 107 12.00 13.71 5.41
CA THR A 107 11.91 13.79 6.87
C THR A 107 10.65 14.52 7.35
N ALA A 108 10.10 15.43 6.53
CA ALA A 108 8.89 16.18 6.84
C ALA A 108 7.62 15.38 6.61
N SER A 109 7.63 14.37 5.72
CA SER A 109 6.46 13.56 5.33
C SER A 109 5.78 12.80 6.50
N GLY A 110 6.38 12.72 7.69
CA GLY A 110 5.78 12.16 8.91
C GLY A 110 5.27 13.17 9.94
N LYS A 111 5.51 14.47 9.74
CA LYS A 111 5.00 15.57 10.58
C LYS A 111 4.04 16.41 9.74
N ASN A 112 3.06 17.03 10.36
CA ASN A 112 1.98 17.80 9.70
C ASN A 112 2.49 19.14 9.12
N THR A 113 3.72 19.17 8.62
CA THR A 113 4.41 20.30 8.03
C THR A 113 4.33 20.18 6.52
N SER A 114 3.65 21.14 5.88
CA SER A 114 3.63 21.31 4.43
C SER A 114 5.06 21.57 3.93
N SER A 115 5.77 20.52 3.51
CA SER A 115 7.00 20.67 2.74
C SER A 115 6.62 20.80 1.28
N GLU A 116 7.09 21.86 0.61
CA GLU A 116 7.00 21.94 -0.86
C GLU A 116 7.66 20.71 -1.47
N ASP A 117 7.01 20.13 -2.49
CA ASP A 117 7.57 18.99 -3.22
C ASP A 117 8.88 19.42 -3.89
N PRO A 118 9.97 18.65 -3.75
CA PRO A 118 11.23 18.99 -4.38
C PRO A 118 11.10 18.91 -5.92
N GLU A 119 11.83 19.79 -6.62
CA GLU A 119 11.99 19.74 -8.07
C GLU A 119 12.42 18.33 -8.53
N THR A 120 12.03 17.92 -9.74
CA THR A 120 12.46 16.61 -10.27
C THR A 120 13.97 16.58 -10.49
N LEU A 121 14.59 15.42 -10.26
CA LEU A 121 16.04 15.27 -10.43
C LEU A 121 16.48 15.65 -11.86
N ASN A 122 15.71 15.26 -12.88
CA ASN A 122 16.02 15.61 -14.27
C ASN A 122 16.07 17.11 -14.49
N SER A 123 15.11 17.87 -13.95
CA SER A 123 15.09 19.33 -14.05
C SER A 123 16.39 19.93 -13.51
N VAL A 124 16.84 19.48 -12.33
CA VAL A 124 18.08 20.00 -11.74
C VAL A 124 19.33 19.54 -12.49
N ILE A 125 19.35 18.32 -13.02
CA ILE A 125 20.45 17.84 -13.84
C ILE A 125 20.53 18.62 -15.15
N ASP A 126 19.39 18.97 -15.76
CA ASP A 126 19.34 19.78 -16.96
C ASP A 126 19.88 21.19 -16.73
N LEU A 127 19.67 21.78 -15.54
CA LEU A 127 20.30 23.05 -15.14
C LEU A 127 21.83 22.96 -15.00
N LEU A 128 22.37 21.78 -14.76
CA LEU A 128 23.82 21.55 -14.67
C LEU A 128 24.46 21.24 -16.03
N LYS A 129 23.66 20.98 -17.06
CA LYS A 129 24.19 20.77 -18.41
C LYS A 129 24.63 22.12 -18.98
N CYS A 130 25.88 22.19 -19.42
CA CYS A 130 26.39 23.37 -20.08
C CYS A 130 25.62 23.59 -21.40
N GLU A 131 25.16 24.81 -21.67
CA GLU A 131 24.49 25.16 -22.95
C GLU A 131 25.36 24.87 -24.18
N LYS A 132 26.69 24.84 -24.01
CA LYS A 132 27.68 24.54 -25.05
C LYS A 132 27.94 23.04 -25.24
N GLY A 133 27.39 22.19 -24.37
CA GLY A 133 27.64 20.75 -24.32
C GLY A 133 26.33 19.98 -24.16
N LYS A 134 25.47 20.03 -25.19
CA LYS A 134 24.61 18.87 -25.47
C LYS A 134 25.54 17.71 -25.79
N LEU A 135 25.55 16.68 -24.94
CA LEU A 135 26.10 15.37 -25.30
C LEU A 135 25.37 14.84 -26.54
#